data_AF-A0A4R5QBB2-F1
#
_entry.id   AF-A0A4R5QBB2-F1
#
_cell.length_a   1.000
_cell.length_b   1.000
_cell.length_c   1.000
_cell.angle_alpha   90.00
_cell.angle_beta   90.00
_cell.angle_gamma   90.00
#
_symmetry.space_group_name_H-M   'P 1'
#
loop_
_entity.id
_entity.type
_entity.pdbx_description
1 polymer ?
#
loop_
_entity_poly.entity_id
_entity_poly.type
_entity_poly.pdbx_seq_one_letter_code
_entity_poly.pdbx_strand_id
1 'polypeptide(L)'
;LGVIRAETFADLLDIPGALACGRRAAGRRVAILTSTGGAGTLVADACGLAGFEVPPPDPATIARLAAVQAGGQAAADRNPVDVTLAGLQPALFRTAIKALLDSPSYDALVTIVGSSALAQPDLVADAVVECQARSDKPVLAYVSPHAPHIVRLLNLRGIPAFAAPEACATVLAALQSRAVPEPVSVTTATDIALPPLPSGPLNEAESKALFARFGVPVTREIVATDAAAAQAAAETLGGRVVLKILSREIAHKSDVGGVRVGVTAADVPAACETMLDSLRRAGAPAPEGFLVQELVKGSAELILGFHRDPQLGPAILLGMGGVAAELFQDTAIRLLPLGRADAEAMLRELKTWPLLDGFRGASRCDVAALVDAIIGFAAMAEALGDRLVEAEINPVFVLPEGQGVRAVDGLAILA
;
A
#
# COMPACT_ATOMS: atom_id res chain seq x y z
N LEU A 1 4.00 8.37 7.36
CA LEU A 1 5.15 7.89 8.16
C LEU A 1 6.41 7.44 7.38
N GLY A 2 6.52 7.55 6.05
CA GLY A 2 7.82 7.34 5.37
C GLY A 2 8.48 5.97 5.56
N VAL A 3 7.72 4.96 6.03
CA VAL A 3 8.23 3.61 6.32
C VAL A 3 8.41 2.84 5.02
N ILE A 4 9.52 2.12 4.92
CA ILE A 4 9.85 1.25 3.79
C ILE A 4 9.92 -0.17 4.33
N ARG A 5 9.10 -1.06 3.77
CA ARG A 5 9.08 -2.47 4.14
C ARG A 5 10.25 -3.18 3.46
N ALA A 6 11.03 -3.90 4.24
CA ALA A 6 11.98 -4.88 3.75
C ALA A 6 11.25 -6.22 3.53
N GLU A 7 11.42 -6.83 2.36
CA GLU A 7 10.84 -8.15 2.04
C GLU A 7 11.84 -9.27 2.29
N THR A 8 13.14 -8.98 2.14
CA THR A 8 14.23 -9.91 2.39
C THR A 8 15.15 -9.42 3.50
N PHE A 9 15.96 -10.33 4.05
CA PHE A 9 17.01 -9.94 4.98
C PHE A 9 18.07 -9.03 4.32
N ALA A 10 18.33 -9.19 3.02
CA ALA A 10 19.26 -8.33 2.31
C ALA A 10 18.74 -6.88 2.25
N ASP A 11 17.43 -6.69 2.07
CA ASP A 11 16.80 -5.37 2.05
C ASP A 11 17.03 -4.60 3.37
N LEU A 12 17.06 -5.31 4.51
CA LEU A 12 17.35 -4.71 5.82
C LEU A 12 18.76 -4.13 5.92
N LEU A 13 19.68 -4.53 5.04
CA LEU A 13 21.06 -4.05 4.98
C LEU A 13 21.22 -3.02 3.85
N ASP A 14 20.70 -3.35 2.67
CA ASP A 14 20.91 -2.60 1.44
C ASP A 14 20.12 -1.29 1.41
N ILE A 15 18.86 -1.31 1.88
CA ILE A 15 18.00 -0.10 1.90
C ILE A 15 18.57 0.97 2.83
N PRO A 16 18.92 0.70 4.11
CA PRO A 16 19.51 1.71 4.98
C PRO A 16 20.84 2.24 4.44
N GLY A 17 21.69 1.36 3.89
CA GLY A 17 22.97 1.73 3.31
C GLY A 17 22.81 2.76 2.18
N ALA A 18 21.82 2.56 1.32
CA ALA A 18 21.53 3.50 0.25
C ALA A 18 20.84 4.80 0.71
N LEU A 19 19.90 4.71 1.66
CA LEU A 19 19.24 5.88 2.23
C LEU A 19 20.22 6.81 2.94
N ALA A 20 21.25 6.24 3.59
CA ALA A 20 22.31 6.97 4.28
C ALA A 20 23.16 7.85 3.33
N CYS A 21 23.19 7.54 2.02
CA CYS A 21 23.84 8.38 1.02
C CYS A 21 23.10 9.70 0.75
N GLY A 22 21.88 9.89 1.28
CA GLY A 22 21.18 11.17 1.25
C GLY A 22 20.60 11.59 -0.10
N ARG A 23 20.65 10.72 -1.12
CA ARG A 23 20.07 10.97 -2.45
C ARG A 23 18.66 10.40 -2.55
N ARG A 24 17.85 10.92 -3.48
CA ARG A 24 16.49 10.42 -3.78
C ARG A 24 16.28 10.34 -5.28
N ALA A 25 15.62 9.29 -5.74
CA ALA A 25 15.20 9.17 -7.13
C ALA A 25 13.95 10.04 -7.35
N ALA A 26 14.06 11.03 -8.24
CA ALA A 26 12.96 11.94 -8.56
C ALA A 26 11.84 11.29 -9.40
N GLY A 27 12.11 10.10 -9.97
CA GLY A 27 11.21 9.38 -10.85
C GLY A 27 11.65 7.94 -11.06
N ARG A 28 11.14 7.32 -12.14
CA ARG A 28 11.27 5.88 -12.40
C ARG A 28 12.14 5.55 -13.61
N ARG A 29 12.78 6.55 -14.25
CA ARG A 29 13.58 6.34 -15.47
C ARG A 29 15.03 6.11 -15.09
N VAL A 30 15.57 4.95 -15.41
CA VAL A 30 16.90 4.51 -14.97
C VAL A 30 17.84 4.40 -16.16
N ALA A 31 18.99 5.05 -16.09
CA ALA A 31 20.10 4.78 -16.99
C ALA A 31 20.92 3.60 -16.47
N ILE A 32 21.31 2.67 -17.34
CA ILE A 32 22.22 1.57 -16.99
C ILE A 32 23.48 1.71 -17.84
N LEU A 33 24.63 1.82 -17.19
CA LEU A 33 25.93 1.89 -17.85
C LEU A 33 26.69 0.58 -17.61
N THR A 34 27.11 -0.08 -18.68
CA THR A 34 27.82 -1.36 -18.60
C THR A 34 29.01 -1.42 -19.55
N SER A 35 29.97 -2.29 -19.24
CA SER A 35 31.01 -2.74 -20.16
C SER A 35 30.74 -4.15 -20.72
N THR A 36 29.69 -4.82 -20.24
CA THR A 36 29.25 -6.14 -20.72
C THR A 36 27.72 -6.18 -20.85
N GLY A 37 27.22 -6.63 -22.01
CA GLY A 37 25.78 -6.68 -22.26
C GLY A 37 24.99 -7.54 -21.25
N GLY A 38 25.51 -8.70 -20.84
CA GLY A 38 24.78 -9.65 -19.99
C GLY A 38 24.43 -9.13 -18.59
N ALA A 39 25.38 -8.48 -17.91
CA ALA A 39 25.11 -7.86 -16.61
C ALA A 39 24.14 -6.68 -16.73
N GLY A 40 24.22 -5.94 -17.85
CA GLY A 40 23.29 -4.86 -18.19
C GLY A 40 21.85 -5.34 -18.23
N THR A 41 21.62 -6.45 -18.92
CA THR A 41 20.29 -7.06 -19.05
C THR A 41 19.73 -7.49 -17.70
N LEU A 42 20.52 -8.11 -16.82
CA LEU A 42 20.05 -8.52 -15.49
C LEU A 42 19.53 -7.35 -14.65
N VAL A 43 20.25 -6.22 -14.66
CA VAL A 43 19.81 -5.01 -13.95
C VAL A 43 18.58 -4.41 -14.62
N ALA A 44 18.52 -4.41 -15.95
CA ALA A 44 17.37 -3.90 -16.69
C ALA A 44 16.10 -4.70 -16.41
N ASP A 45 16.20 -6.03 -16.38
CA ASP A 45 15.10 -6.93 -16.05
C ASP A 45 14.63 -6.73 -14.60
N ALA A 46 15.57 -6.63 -13.65
CA ALA A 46 15.25 -6.33 -12.26
C ALA A 46 14.54 -4.98 -12.10
N CYS A 47 15.00 -3.95 -12.81
CA CYS A 47 14.34 -2.65 -12.86
C CYS A 47 12.91 -2.77 -13.42
N GLY A 48 12.74 -3.48 -14.54
CA GLY A 48 11.44 -3.69 -15.17
C GLY A 48 10.44 -4.43 -14.26
N LEU A 49 10.89 -5.48 -13.57
CA LEU A 49 10.07 -6.21 -12.60
C LEU A 49 9.66 -5.35 -11.40
N ALA A 50 10.53 -4.43 -10.97
CA ALA A 50 10.21 -3.44 -9.95
C ALA A 50 9.41 -2.23 -10.50
N GLY A 51 9.03 -2.25 -11.78
CA GLY A 51 8.23 -1.24 -12.48
C GLY A 51 8.99 0.04 -12.86
N PHE A 52 10.31 0.01 -12.92
CA PHE A 52 11.13 1.10 -13.44
C PHE A 52 11.17 1.06 -14.97
N GLU A 53 11.35 2.23 -15.56
CA GLU A 53 11.54 2.39 -17.00
C GLU A 53 13.03 2.48 -17.31
N VAL A 54 13.45 1.83 -18.39
CA VAL A 54 14.84 1.87 -18.88
C VAL A 54 14.83 2.48 -20.29
N PRO A 55 14.48 3.77 -20.44
CA PRO A 55 14.25 4.36 -21.76
C PRO A 55 15.57 4.53 -22.54
N PRO A 56 15.54 4.49 -23.89
CA PRO A 56 16.71 4.79 -24.70
C PRO A 56 17.17 6.25 -24.48
N PRO A 57 18.47 6.56 -24.71
CA PRO A 57 18.97 7.91 -24.51
C PRO A 57 18.35 8.92 -25.49
N ASP A 58 18.15 10.16 -25.04
CA ASP A 58 17.73 11.25 -25.91
C ASP A 58 18.84 11.63 -26.91
N PRO A 59 18.51 12.30 -28.04
CA PRO A 59 19.49 12.63 -29.08
C PRO A 59 20.73 13.39 -28.61
N ALA A 60 20.59 14.29 -27.63
CA ALA A 60 21.73 15.05 -27.09
C ALA A 60 22.64 14.16 -26.25
N THR A 61 22.07 13.20 -25.53
CA THR A 61 22.81 12.18 -24.78
C THR A 61 23.49 11.18 -25.71
N ILE A 62 22.81 10.72 -26.77
CA ILE A 62 23.43 9.89 -27.82
C ILE A 62 24.66 10.58 -28.41
N ALA A 63 24.55 11.86 -28.79
CA ALA A 63 25.67 12.62 -29.35
C ALA A 63 26.87 12.72 -28.39
N ARG A 64 26.61 12.93 -27.09
CA ARG A 64 27.66 12.96 -26.05
C ARG A 64 28.30 11.59 -25.84
N LEU A 65 27.52 10.51 -25.86
CA LEU A 65 28.00 9.14 -25.73
C LEU A 65 28.81 8.70 -26.97
N ALA A 66 28.40 9.10 -28.17
CA ALA A 66 29.13 8.79 -29.40
C ALA A 66 30.54 9.39 -29.42
N ALA A 67 30.74 10.58 -28.84
CA ALA A 67 32.05 11.20 -28.70
C ALA A 67 33.02 10.40 -27.80
N VAL A 68 32.50 9.55 -26.93
CA VAL A 68 33.27 8.66 -26.03
C VAL A 68 33.69 7.37 -26.75
N GLN A 69 33.01 6.99 -27.83
CA GLN A 69 33.12 5.67 -28.46
C GLN A 69 33.96 5.65 -29.74
N ALA A 70 34.89 6.60 -29.92
CA ALA A 70 35.68 6.77 -31.14
C ALA A 70 36.36 5.45 -31.62
N GLY A 71 35.67 4.70 -32.48
CA GLY A 71 36.18 3.48 -33.15
C GLY A 71 35.39 2.17 -32.99
N GLY A 72 34.22 2.09 -32.34
CA GLY A 72 33.54 0.79 -32.08
C GLY A 72 32.03 0.72 -32.37
N GLN A 73 31.55 -0.50 -32.69
CA GLN A 73 30.13 -0.88 -32.95
C GLN A 73 29.24 -0.90 -31.69
N ALA A 74 29.42 0.04 -30.76
CA ALA A 74 28.58 0.11 -29.57
C ALA A 74 27.26 0.83 -29.89
N ALA A 75 26.15 0.24 -29.49
CA ALA A 75 24.81 0.81 -29.66
C ALA A 75 24.58 1.89 -28.60
N ALA A 76 25.00 3.13 -28.90
CA ALA A 76 24.79 4.30 -28.04
C ALA A 76 23.31 4.77 -28.00
N ASP A 77 22.44 4.14 -28.78
CA ASP A 77 21.02 4.44 -28.95
C ASP A 77 20.09 3.55 -28.09
N ARG A 78 20.65 2.65 -27.29
CA ARG A 78 19.89 1.77 -26.38
C ARG A 78 20.31 1.92 -24.93
N ASN A 79 19.44 1.49 -24.03
CA ASN A 79 19.67 1.40 -22.60
C ASN A 79 19.34 -0.05 -22.19
N PRO A 80 20.29 -0.83 -21.64
CA PRO A 80 21.63 -0.46 -21.14
C PRO A 80 22.61 0.09 -22.19
N VAL A 81 23.34 1.14 -21.79
CA VAL A 81 24.43 1.73 -22.57
C VAL A 81 25.68 0.88 -22.36
N ASP A 82 26.08 0.16 -23.40
CA ASP A 82 27.28 -0.68 -23.39
C ASP A 82 28.48 0.11 -23.98
N VAL A 83 29.42 0.50 -23.12
CA VAL A 83 30.67 1.16 -23.54
C VAL A 83 31.75 0.16 -23.95
N THR A 84 31.49 -1.15 -23.86
CA THR A 84 32.41 -2.23 -24.25
C THR A 84 33.81 -2.06 -23.61
N LEU A 85 34.89 -2.40 -24.34
CA LEU A 85 36.27 -2.22 -23.89
C LEU A 85 36.65 -0.75 -23.65
N ALA A 86 35.93 0.22 -24.24
CA ALA A 86 36.16 1.64 -23.98
C ALA A 86 35.84 2.01 -22.52
N GLY A 87 34.96 1.25 -21.85
CA GLY A 87 34.67 1.38 -20.41
C GLY A 87 35.86 1.05 -19.51
N LEU A 88 36.91 0.40 -20.04
CA LEU A 88 38.15 0.14 -19.30
C LEU A 88 39.03 1.38 -19.19
N GLN A 89 38.77 2.44 -19.97
CA GLN A 89 39.48 3.71 -19.87
C GLN A 89 38.75 4.65 -18.90
N PRO A 90 39.37 5.04 -17.77
CA PRO A 90 38.69 5.85 -16.75
C PRO A 90 38.13 7.17 -17.27
N ALA A 91 38.82 7.84 -18.21
CA ALA A 91 38.36 9.09 -18.80
C ALA A 91 37.06 8.92 -19.63
N LEU A 92 36.96 7.81 -20.37
CA LEU A 92 35.77 7.49 -21.16
C LEU A 92 34.61 7.09 -20.26
N PHE A 93 34.87 6.29 -19.23
CA PHE A 93 33.87 5.92 -18.22
C PHE A 93 33.31 7.15 -17.48
N ARG A 94 34.18 8.07 -17.04
CA ARG A 94 33.77 9.37 -16.45
C ARG A 94 32.87 10.18 -17.40
N THR A 95 33.24 10.24 -18.67
CA THR A 95 32.47 11.00 -19.67
C THR A 95 31.09 10.39 -19.91
N ALA A 96 31.00 9.05 -19.97
CA ALA A 96 29.72 8.34 -20.10
C ALA A 96 28.81 8.54 -18.88
N ILE A 97 29.34 8.39 -17.66
CA ILE A 97 28.58 8.67 -16.42
C ILE A 97 28.03 10.08 -16.45
N LYS A 98 28.87 11.07 -16.76
CA LYS A 98 28.45 12.48 -16.82
C LYS A 98 27.34 12.70 -17.85
N ALA A 99 27.45 12.13 -19.05
CA ALA A 99 26.44 12.28 -20.09
C ALA A 99 25.07 11.74 -19.64
N LEU A 100 25.05 10.61 -18.92
CA LEU A 100 23.83 10.00 -18.39
C LEU A 100 23.23 10.80 -17.23
N LEU A 101 24.08 11.29 -16.30
CA LEU A 101 23.62 12.12 -15.18
C LEU A 101 23.08 13.49 -15.63
N ASP A 102 23.68 14.08 -16.66
CA ASP A 102 23.24 15.37 -17.22
C ASP A 102 21.96 15.25 -18.07
N SER A 103 21.54 14.03 -18.45
CA SER A 103 20.35 13.82 -19.28
C SER A 103 19.05 14.01 -18.49
N PRO A 104 18.10 14.85 -18.93
CA PRO A 104 16.79 14.97 -18.28
C PRO A 104 15.90 13.72 -18.47
N SER A 105 16.33 12.76 -19.29
CA SER A 105 15.63 11.51 -19.60
C SER A 105 15.72 10.49 -18.47
N TYR A 106 16.64 10.69 -17.51
CA TYR A 106 16.93 9.75 -16.44
C TYR A 106 16.84 10.40 -15.07
N ASP A 107 16.30 9.65 -14.11
CA ASP A 107 16.12 10.04 -12.71
C ASP A 107 17.16 9.36 -11.79
N ALA A 108 17.80 8.28 -12.26
CA ALA A 108 18.84 7.53 -11.56
C ALA A 108 19.82 6.87 -12.54
N LEU A 109 21.00 6.49 -12.04
CA LEU A 109 22.02 5.74 -12.80
C LEU A 109 22.44 4.49 -12.03
N VAL A 110 22.47 3.33 -12.71
CA VAL A 110 23.14 2.11 -12.23
C VAL A 110 24.36 1.84 -13.10
N THR A 111 25.54 1.88 -12.49
CA THR A 111 26.80 1.53 -13.16
C THR A 111 27.15 0.07 -12.87
N ILE A 112 27.57 -0.66 -13.89
CA ILE A 112 28.01 -2.04 -13.74
C ILE A 112 29.53 -2.08 -13.69
N VAL A 113 30.04 -2.61 -12.58
CA VAL A 113 31.46 -2.78 -12.33
C VAL A 113 31.81 -4.26 -12.42
N GLY A 114 32.24 -4.67 -13.61
CA GLY A 114 32.64 -6.05 -13.91
C GLY A 114 34.01 -6.43 -13.33
N SER A 115 34.36 -7.71 -13.48
CA SER A 115 35.66 -8.25 -13.03
C SER A 115 36.87 -7.63 -13.73
N SER A 116 36.69 -7.00 -14.89
CA SER A 116 37.77 -6.24 -15.55
C SER A 116 38.22 -5.02 -14.75
N ALA A 117 37.38 -4.49 -13.84
CA ALA A 117 37.74 -3.42 -12.91
C ALA A 117 38.70 -3.87 -11.81
N LEU A 118 38.92 -5.19 -11.63
CA LEU A 118 39.89 -5.74 -10.67
C LEU A 118 41.31 -5.21 -10.89
N ALA A 119 41.67 -4.83 -12.12
CA ALA A 119 42.99 -4.29 -12.42
C ALA A 119 43.20 -2.88 -11.86
N GLN A 120 42.13 -2.07 -11.76
CA GLN A 120 42.20 -0.66 -11.37
C GLN A 120 40.94 -0.22 -10.58
N PRO A 121 40.66 -0.83 -9.40
CA PRO A 121 39.42 -0.61 -8.67
C PRO A 121 39.26 0.83 -8.17
N ASP A 122 40.35 1.47 -7.74
CA ASP A 122 40.33 2.86 -7.26
C ASP A 122 39.92 3.85 -8.35
N LEU A 123 40.42 3.69 -9.57
CA LEU A 123 40.13 4.62 -10.67
C LEU A 123 38.66 4.58 -11.10
N VAL A 124 38.05 3.39 -11.06
CA VAL A 124 36.62 3.22 -11.33
C VAL A 124 35.81 3.83 -10.19
N ALA A 125 36.18 3.57 -8.94
CA ALA A 125 35.48 4.15 -7.79
C ALA A 125 35.58 5.69 -7.77
N ASP A 126 36.76 6.25 -8.01
CA ASP A 126 36.97 7.70 -8.11
C ASP A 126 36.09 8.33 -9.20
N ALA A 127 36.02 7.68 -10.37
CA ALA A 127 35.18 8.14 -11.47
C ALA A 127 33.70 8.25 -11.08
N VAL A 128 33.17 7.25 -10.38
CA VAL A 128 31.76 7.23 -9.93
C VAL A 128 31.52 8.30 -8.87
N VAL A 129 32.40 8.39 -7.87
CA VAL A 129 32.30 9.35 -6.75
C VAL A 129 32.36 10.79 -7.25
N GLU A 130 33.35 11.13 -8.09
CA GLU A 130 33.49 12.47 -8.65
C GLU A 130 32.27 12.90 -9.47
N CYS A 131 31.68 11.96 -10.22
CA CYS A 131 30.51 12.26 -11.04
C CYS A 131 29.24 12.39 -10.19
N GLN A 132 29.04 11.54 -9.17
CA GLN A 132 27.91 11.62 -8.25
C GLN A 132 27.92 12.94 -7.48
N ALA A 133 29.09 13.46 -7.10
CA ALA A 133 29.21 14.75 -6.41
C ALA A 133 28.65 15.94 -7.21
N ARG A 134 28.47 15.78 -8.53
CA ARG A 134 27.99 16.83 -9.44
C ARG A 134 26.52 16.70 -9.81
N SER A 135 25.82 15.68 -9.32
CA SER A 135 24.43 15.40 -9.65
C SER A 135 23.62 15.11 -8.39
N ASP A 136 22.35 15.50 -8.38
CA ASP A 136 21.43 15.14 -7.30
C ASP A 136 20.78 13.77 -7.49
N LYS A 137 20.98 13.16 -8.67
CA LYS A 137 20.45 11.84 -8.98
C LYS A 137 21.22 10.76 -8.23
N PRO A 138 20.55 9.74 -7.69
CA PRO A 138 21.23 8.61 -7.08
C PRO A 138 22.03 7.84 -8.13
N VAL A 139 23.24 7.44 -7.73
CA VAL A 139 24.14 6.57 -8.50
C VAL A 139 24.38 5.32 -7.69
N LEU A 140 24.01 4.17 -8.24
CA LEU A 140 24.21 2.85 -7.65
C LEU A 140 25.23 2.05 -8.47
N ALA A 141 25.86 1.07 -7.85
CA ALA A 141 26.75 0.15 -8.54
C ALA A 141 26.32 -1.31 -8.36
N TYR A 142 26.09 -2.01 -9.47
CA TYR A 142 26.12 -3.46 -9.47
C TYR A 142 27.56 -3.91 -9.71
N VAL A 143 28.11 -4.67 -8.77
CA VAL A 143 29.49 -5.15 -8.80
C VAL A 143 29.48 -6.66 -8.96
N SER A 144 30.38 -7.19 -9.79
CA SER A 144 30.53 -8.64 -9.93
C SER A 144 30.76 -9.32 -8.57
N PRO A 145 30.08 -10.44 -8.27
CA PRO A 145 30.30 -11.21 -7.05
C PRO A 145 31.75 -11.68 -6.85
N HIS A 146 32.54 -11.74 -7.94
CA HIS A 146 33.96 -12.06 -7.91
C HIS A 146 34.86 -10.89 -7.51
N ALA A 147 34.30 -9.70 -7.27
CA ALA A 147 35.03 -8.49 -6.89
C ALA A 147 34.48 -7.83 -5.60
N PRO A 148 34.33 -8.57 -4.48
CA PRO A 148 33.70 -8.06 -3.26
C PRO A 148 34.43 -6.88 -2.61
N HIS A 149 35.74 -6.72 -2.86
CA HIS A 149 36.49 -5.56 -2.36
C HIS A 149 36.06 -4.25 -3.03
N ILE A 150 35.55 -4.29 -4.27
CA ILE A 150 35.05 -3.11 -4.98
C ILE A 150 33.72 -2.64 -4.36
N VAL A 151 32.84 -3.57 -3.98
CA VAL A 151 31.61 -3.26 -3.21
C VAL A 151 31.98 -2.47 -1.96
N ARG A 152 32.94 -2.99 -1.17
CA ARG A 152 33.39 -2.34 0.05
C ARG A 152 33.98 -0.95 -0.21
N LEU A 153 34.81 -0.80 -1.25
CA LEU A 153 35.44 0.45 -1.61
C LEU A 153 34.41 1.54 -1.97
N LEU A 154 33.43 1.19 -2.81
CA LEU A 154 32.36 2.10 -3.23
C LEU A 154 31.47 2.51 -2.05
N ASN A 155 31.05 1.54 -1.23
CA ASN A 155 30.23 1.82 -0.05
C ASN A 155 30.95 2.74 0.96
N LEU A 156 32.25 2.53 1.21
CA LEU A 156 33.05 3.42 2.08
C LEU A 156 33.17 4.85 1.53
N ARG A 157 32.98 5.04 0.22
CA ARG A 157 33.02 6.34 -0.45
C ARG A 157 31.63 6.92 -0.72
N GLY A 158 30.58 6.33 -0.14
CA GLY A 158 29.22 6.84 -0.24
C GLY A 158 28.48 6.48 -1.53
N ILE A 159 28.97 5.51 -2.30
CA ILE A 159 28.26 4.93 -3.45
C ILE A 159 27.63 3.61 -3.00
N PRO A 160 26.28 3.49 -2.99
CA PRO A 160 25.62 2.22 -2.71
C PRO A 160 25.98 1.20 -3.77
N ALA A 161 26.70 0.15 -3.37
CA ALA A 161 27.20 -0.89 -4.24
C ALA A 161 26.76 -2.27 -3.75
N PHE A 162 26.34 -3.12 -4.69
CA PHE A 162 25.71 -4.42 -4.40
C PHE A 162 26.24 -5.52 -5.30
N ALA A 163 26.29 -6.74 -4.79
CA ALA A 163 26.70 -7.93 -5.54
C ALA A 163 25.53 -8.65 -6.24
N ALA A 164 24.28 -8.23 -5.96
CA ALA A 164 23.07 -8.75 -6.56
C ALA A 164 22.42 -7.68 -7.46
N PRO A 165 22.01 -8.01 -8.69
CA PRO A 165 21.33 -7.05 -9.57
C PRO A 165 19.97 -6.61 -9.02
N GLU A 166 19.24 -7.51 -8.33
CA GLU A 166 17.93 -7.24 -7.73
C GLU A 166 17.99 -6.15 -6.66
N ALA A 167 19.09 -6.10 -5.90
CA ALA A 167 19.31 -5.09 -4.86
C ALA A 167 19.29 -3.67 -5.46
N CYS A 168 19.75 -3.48 -6.69
CA CYS A 168 19.69 -2.17 -7.34
C CYS A 168 18.24 -1.71 -7.53
N ALA A 169 17.35 -2.60 -7.96
CA ALA A 169 15.93 -2.28 -8.17
C ALA A 169 15.20 -2.04 -6.83
N THR A 170 15.43 -2.89 -5.83
CA THR A 170 14.87 -2.74 -4.47
C THR A 170 15.27 -1.41 -3.85
N VAL A 171 16.56 -1.07 -3.93
CA VAL A 171 17.09 0.18 -3.39
C VAL A 171 16.58 1.39 -4.15
N LEU A 172 16.52 1.34 -5.49
CA LEU A 172 15.91 2.43 -6.27
C LEU A 172 14.47 2.69 -5.84
N ALA A 173 13.68 1.64 -5.57
CA ALA A 173 12.31 1.78 -5.09
C ALA A 173 12.26 2.47 -3.71
N ALA A 174 13.17 2.11 -2.81
CA ALA A 174 13.31 2.73 -1.51
C ALA A 174 13.79 4.21 -1.58
N LEU A 175 14.61 4.54 -2.59
CA LEU A 175 15.11 5.90 -2.81
C LEU A 175 14.10 6.82 -3.48
N GLN A 176 12.98 6.31 -4.01
CA GLN A 176 11.92 7.17 -4.53
C GLN A 176 11.43 8.09 -3.42
N SER A 177 11.25 9.36 -3.74
CA SER A 177 10.66 10.32 -2.84
C SER A 177 9.22 9.93 -2.54
N ARG A 178 9.01 9.12 -1.50
CA ARG A 178 7.72 9.10 -0.81
C ARG A 178 7.61 10.45 -0.13
N ALA A 179 6.56 11.20 -0.45
CA ALA A 179 6.13 12.26 0.45
C ALA A 179 5.92 11.57 1.80
N VAL A 180 6.82 11.82 2.75
CA VAL A 180 6.40 11.75 4.15
C VAL A 180 5.29 12.79 4.16
N PRO A 181 4.03 12.41 4.41
CA PRO A 181 2.99 13.42 4.54
C PRO A 181 3.60 14.47 5.47
N GLU A 182 3.63 15.74 5.04
CA GLU A 182 3.79 16.80 6.04
C GLU A 182 2.85 16.40 7.16
N PRO A 183 3.30 16.34 8.43
CA PRO A 183 2.41 15.99 9.53
C PRO A 183 1.19 16.83 9.29
N VAL A 184 0.12 16.18 8.79
CA VAL A 184 -1.08 16.89 8.39
C VAL A 184 -1.37 17.59 9.68
N SER A 185 -1.30 18.94 9.67
CA SER A 185 -1.63 19.71 10.86
C SER A 185 -2.93 19.10 11.27
N VAL A 186 -2.86 18.29 12.35
CA VAL A 186 -3.97 17.43 12.71
C VAL A 186 -5.06 18.46 12.78
N THR A 187 -6.03 18.38 11.88
CA THR A 187 -7.26 19.12 12.08
C THR A 187 -7.72 18.47 13.35
N THR A 188 -7.31 19.07 14.48
CA THR A 188 -7.48 18.61 15.84
C THR A 188 -8.91 18.17 15.85
N ALA A 189 -9.13 16.85 15.83
CA ALA A 189 -10.35 16.23 15.34
C ALA A 189 -11.50 17.15 15.66
N THR A 190 -11.92 17.91 14.65
CA THR A 190 -12.78 19.11 14.77
C THR A 190 -13.89 18.75 15.72
N ASP A 191 -14.00 19.38 16.90
CA ASP A 191 -15.07 19.28 17.92
C ASP A 191 -16.22 18.29 17.63
N ILE A 192 -15.89 17.03 17.34
CA ILE A 192 -16.89 16.02 17.02
C ILE A 192 -17.33 15.57 18.39
N ALA A 193 -18.41 16.20 18.86
CA ALA A 193 -19.07 15.79 20.08
C ALA A 193 -19.45 14.31 19.93
N LEU A 194 -18.74 13.46 20.65
CA LEU A 194 -19.03 12.05 20.81
C LEU A 194 -19.99 11.89 21.99
N PRO A 195 -21.03 11.05 21.87
CA PRO A 195 -21.79 10.65 23.04
C PRO A 195 -20.87 9.96 24.05
N PRO A 196 -21.27 9.87 25.33
CA PRO A 196 -20.56 9.03 26.28
C PRO A 196 -20.55 7.58 25.77
N LEU A 197 -19.34 7.08 25.45
CA LEU A 197 -19.12 5.71 24.97
C LEU A 197 -18.67 4.84 26.15
N PRO A 198 -19.19 3.61 26.29
CA PRO A 198 -18.75 2.68 27.32
C PRO A 198 -17.32 2.20 27.06
N SER A 199 -16.65 1.67 28.09
CA SER A 199 -15.42 0.89 27.92
C SER A 199 -15.74 -0.54 27.48
N GLY A 200 -14.79 -1.20 26.83
CA GLY A 200 -14.95 -2.53 26.28
C GLY A 200 -15.63 -2.56 24.90
N PRO A 201 -16.19 -3.71 24.50
CA PRO A 201 -16.80 -3.87 23.19
C PRO A 201 -18.10 -3.04 23.06
N LEU A 202 -18.19 -2.31 21.95
CA LEU A 202 -19.44 -1.70 21.49
C LEU A 202 -20.30 -2.75 20.80
N ASN A 203 -21.63 -2.63 20.91
CA ASN A 203 -22.50 -3.41 20.04
C ASN A 203 -22.44 -2.84 18.61
N GLU A 204 -22.99 -3.57 17.63
CA GLU A 204 -22.86 -3.21 16.22
C GLU A 204 -23.49 -1.84 15.90
N ALA A 205 -24.64 -1.53 16.49
CA ALA A 205 -25.34 -0.25 16.27
C ALA A 205 -24.51 0.93 16.81
N GLU A 206 -23.89 0.77 17.97
CA GLU A 206 -23.00 1.78 18.55
C GLU A 206 -21.71 1.97 17.74
N SER A 207 -21.12 0.85 17.28
CA SER A 207 -19.93 0.88 16.43
C SER A 207 -20.21 1.64 15.13
N LYS A 208 -21.34 1.35 14.46
CA LYS A 208 -21.73 2.04 13.24
C LYS A 208 -22.15 3.50 13.48
N ALA A 209 -22.81 3.80 14.59
CA ALA A 209 -23.08 5.19 14.97
C ALA A 209 -21.80 6.01 15.18
N LEU A 210 -20.77 5.39 15.77
CA LEU A 210 -19.44 5.98 15.90
C LEU A 210 -18.80 6.21 14.52
N PHE A 211 -18.79 5.22 13.63
CA PHE A 211 -18.23 5.36 12.27
C PHE A 211 -18.93 6.46 11.47
N ALA A 212 -20.26 6.52 11.52
CA ALA A 212 -21.06 7.53 10.85
C ALA A 212 -20.73 8.94 11.31
N ARG A 213 -20.37 9.13 12.59
CA ARG A 213 -19.99 10.42 13.14
C ARG A 213 -18.72 10.99 12.50
N PHE A 214 -17.84 10.11 12.01
CA PHE A 214 -16.63 10.47 11.27
C PHE A 214 -16.81 10.38 9.75
N GLY A 215 -18.06 10.37 9.27
CA GLY A 215 -18.36 10.46 7.84
C GLY A 215 -18.29 9.14 7.08
N VAL A 216 -18.14 7.99 7.76
CA VAL A 216 -18.25 6.68 7.13
C VAL A 216 -19.73 6.34 6.92
N PRO A 217 -20.24 6.24 5.67
CA PRO A 217 -21.64 5.94 5.45
C PRO A 217 -21.99 4.52 5.88
N VAL A 218 -22.98 4.38 6.76
CA VAL A 218 -23.49 3.09 7.28
C VAL A 218 -24.84 2.76 6.65
N THR A 219 -25.26 1.51 6.81
CA THR A 219 -26.60 1.06 6.39
C THR A 219 -27.71 1.70 7.22
N ARG A 220 -28.88 1.89 6.60
CA ARG A 220 -30.10 2.23 7.34
C ARG A 220 -30.50 1.06 8.21
N GLU A 221 -30.72 1.32 9.49
CA GLU A 221 -31.02 0.29 10.47
C GLU A 221 -31.84 0.81 11.65
N ILE A 222 -32.50 -0.12 12.33
CA ILE A 222 -33.35 0.13 13.49
C ILE A 222 -33.07 -0.96 14.53
N VAL A 223 -32.79 -0.54 15.76
CA VAL A 223 -32.67 -1.44 16.92
C VAL A 223 -34.08 -1.80 17.41
N ALA A 224 -34.33 -3.08 17.61
CA ALA A 224 -35.59 -3.63 18.09
C ALA A 224 -35.38 -4.49 19.34
N THR A 225 -36.16 -4.27 20.38
CA THR A 225 -36.05 -4.98 21.67
C THR A 225 -36.68 -6.38 21.64
N ASP A 226 -37.59 -6.63 20.71
CA ASP A 226 -38.32 -7.89 20.57
C ASP A 226 -38.75 -8.15 19.12
N ALA A 227 -39.36 -9.31 18.88
CA ALA A 227 -39.79 -9.75 17.56
C ALA A 227 -40.87 -8.84 16.93
N ALA A 228 -41.77 -8.26 17.74
CA ALA A 228 -42.82 -7.39 17.24
C ALA A 228 -42.25 -6.03 16.80
N ALA A 229 -41.34 -5.47 17.60
CA ALA A 229 -40.58 -4.28 17.23
C ALA A 229 -39.71 -4.52 15.99
N ALA A 230 -39.10 -5.72 15.87
CA ALA A 230 -38.28 -6.08 14.71
C ALA A 230 -39.14 -6.18 13.44
N GLN A 231 -40.35 -6.73 13.53
CA GLN A 231 -41.29 -6.76 12.41
C GLN A 231 -41.68 -5.35 11.97
N ALA A 232 -42.07 -4.48 12.91
CA ALA A 232 -42.44 -3.09 12.60
C ALA A 232 -41.27 -2.31 11.98
N ALA A 233 -40.05 -2.54 12.45
CA ALA A 233 -38.83 -2.00 11.85
C ALA A 233 -38.63 -2.47 10.40
N ALA A 234 -38.87 -3.75 10.12
CA ALA A 234 -38.77 -4.30 8.77
C ALA A 234 -39.83 -3.71 7.82
N GLU A 235 -41.06 -3.49 8.31
CA GLU A 235 -42.12 -2.80 7.55
C GLU A 235 -41.73 -1.36 7.23
N THR A 236 -41.10 -0.66 8.19
CA THR A 236 -40.63 0.71 8.04
C THR A 236 -39.50 0.84 7.01
N LEU A 237 -38.53 -0.07 7.04
CA LEU A 237 -37.41 -0.07 6.08
C LEU A 237 -37.85 -0.45 4.67
N GLY A 238 -38.86 -1.31 4.57
CA GLY A 238 -39.44 -1.79 3.32
C GLY A 238 -38.58 -2.83 2.60
N GLY A 239 -39.23 -3.67 1.79
CA GLY A 239 -38.55 -4.71 1.02
C GLY A 239 -38.06 -5.89 1.87
N ARG A 240 -36.90 -6.45 1.50
CA ARG A 240 -36.22 -7.51 2.26
C ARG A 240 -35.16 -6.89 3.16
N VAL A 241 -35.07 -7.37 4.39
CA VAL A 241 -34.14 -6.88 5.41
C VAL A 241 -33.10 -7.92 5.80
N VAL A 242 -32.06 -7.47 6.48
CA VAL A 242 -31.12 -8.29 7.23
C VAL A 242 -31.47 -8.16 8.70
N LEU A 243 -31.66 -9.29 9.36
CA LEU A 243 -31.91 -9.39 10.80
C LEU A 243 -30.64 -9.90 11.47
N LYS A 244 -30.08 -9.14 12.42
CA LYS A 244 -28.92 -9.54 13.21
C LYS A 244 -29.25 -9.53 14.69
N ILE A 245 -28.59 -10.39 15.45
CA ILE A 245 -28.56 -10.28 16.91
C ILE A 245 -27.73 -9.05 17.30
N LEU A 246 -28.26 -8.24 18.22
CA LEU A 246 -27.51 -7.16 18.86
C LEU A 246 -26.97 -7.63 20.21
N SER A 247 -25.66 -7.68 20.36
CA SER A 247 -24.97 -8.04 21.61
C SER A 247 -23.54 -7.53 21.60
N ARG A 248 -23.07 -7.00 22.74
CA ARG A 248 -21.64 -6.72 22.99
C ARG A 248 -20.80 -7.98 23.24
N GLU A 249 -21.43 -9.05 23.72
CA GLU A 249 -20.73 -10.29 24.14
C GLU A 249 -20.58 -11.29 23.00
N ILE A 250 -21.28 -11.08 21.88
CA ILE A 250 -21.27 -11.96 20.71
C ILE A 250 -20.66 -11.20 19.52
N ALA A 251 -19.33 -11.29 19.37
CA ALA A 251 -18.64 -10.70 18.22
C ALA A 251 -18.97 -11.44 16.91
N HIS A 252 -18.80 -12.76 16.88
CA HIS A 252 -19.03 -13.59 15.69
C HIS A 252 -20.49 -14.10 15.60
N LYS A 253 -21.40 -13.17 15.32
CA LYS A 253 -22.87 -13.43 15.27
C LYS A 253 -23.24 -14.53 14.28
N SER A 254 -22.57 -14.61 13.14
CA SER A 254 -22.87 -15.60 12.09
C SER A 254 -22.66 -17.04 12.57
N ASP A 255 -21.64 -17.29 13.39
CA ASP A 255 -21.26 -18.63 13.85
C ASP A 255 -22.29 -19.25 14.80
N VAL A 256 -22.98 -18.40 15.56
CA VAL A 256 -24.08 -18.81 16.46
C VAL A 256 -25.45 -18.75 15.78
N GLY A 257 -25.47 -18.54 14.45
CA GLY A 257 -26.71 -18.42 13.68
C GLY A 257 -27.47 -17.12 13.96
N GLY A 258 -26.80 -16.09 14.46
CA GLY A 258 -27.32 -14.78 14.84
C GLY A 258 -27.49 -13.78 13.69
N VAL A 259 -27.44 -14.23 12.42
CA VAL A 259 -27.71 -13.40 11.24
C VAL A 259 -28.68 -14.11 10.29
N ARG A 260 -29.66 -13.38 9.76
CA ARG A 260 -30.58 -13.82 8.70
C ARG A 260 -30.67 -12.74 7.62
N VAL A 261 -30.40 -13.12 6.38
CA VAL A 261 -30.33 -12.19 5.24
C VAL A 261 -31.55 -12.39 4.35
N GLY A 262 -32.15 -11.30 3.87
CA GLY A 262 -33.22 -11.35 2.88
C GLY A 262 -34.60 -11.70 3.43
N VAL A 263 -34.84 -11.42 4.71
CA VAL A 263 -36.08 -11.73 5.44
C VAL A 263 -37.17 -10.74 5.05
N THR A 264 -38.42 -11.21 4.85
CA THR A 264 -39.56 -10.31 4.66
C THR A 264 -40.16 -9.93 6.01
N ALA A 265 -40.85 -8.79 6.11
CA ALA A 265 -41.47 -8.37 7.37
C ALA A 265 -42.35 -9.46 8.02
N ALA A 266 -43.12 -10.20 7.22
CA ALA A 266 -43.98 -11.29 7.69
C ALA A 266 -43.20 -12.48 8.28
N ASP A 267 -41.96 -12.71 7.82
CA ASP A 267 -41.11 -13.81 8.28
C ASP A 267 -40.26 -13.44 9.51
N VAL A 268 -40.21 -12.15 9.89
CA VAL A 268 -39.35 -11.66 10.98
C VAL A 268 -39.63 -12.36 12.32
N PRO A 269 -40.89 -12.53 12.78
CA PRO A 269 -41.14 -13.17 14.07
C PRO A 269 -40.57 -14.60 14.16
N ALA A 270 -40.79 -15.41 13.11
CA ALA A 270 -40.26 -16.77 13.04
C ALA A 270 -38.73 -16.80 12.96
N ALA A 271 -38.13 -15.83 12.24
CA ALA A 271 -36.68 -15.69 12.16
C ALA A 271 -36.07 -15.33 13.53
N CYS A 272 -36.68 -14.41 14.27
CA CYS A 272 -36.27 -14.04 15.63
C CYS A 272 -36.27 -15.26 16.57
N GLU A 273 -37.36 -16.04 16.60
CA GLU A 273 -37.45 -17.27 17.41
C GLU A 273 -36.34 -18.27 17.06
N THR A 274 -36.14 -18.53 15.77
CA THR A 274 -35.10 -19.44 15.27
C THR A 274 -33.69 -19.00 15.65
N MET A 275 -33.44 -17.69 15.65
CA MET A 275 -32.15 -17.10 16.05
C MET A 275 -31.93 -17.29 17.56
N LEU A 276 -32.93 -16.98 18.40
CA LEU A 276 -32.85 -17.17 19.85
C LEU A 276 -32.62 -18.64 20.23
N ASP A 277 -33.28 -19.57 19.55
CA ASP A 277 -33.07 -21.01 19.78
C ASP A 277 -31.68 -21.49 19.36
N SER A 278 -31.12 -20.90 18.30
CA SER A 278 -29.73 -21.16 17.91
C SER A 278 -28.75 -20.67 18.98
N LEU A 279 -28.95 -19.48 19.52
CA LEU A 279 -28.13 -18.93 20.63
C LEU A 279 -28.20 -19.82 21.88
N ARG A 280 -29.40 -20.24 22.28
CA ARG A 280 -29.59 -21.16 23.42
C ARG A 280 -28.86 -22.48 23.23
N ARG A 281 -28.95 -23.08 22.03
CA ARG A 281 -28.25 -24.34 21.71
C ARG A 281 -26.73 -24.19 21.70
N ALA A 282 -26.23 -23.02 21.31
CA ALA A 282 -24.80 -22.70 21.34
C ALA A 282 -24.29 -22.33 22.74
N GLY A 283 -25.17 -22.19 23.74
CA GLY A 283 -24.79 -21.70 25.07
C GLY A 283 -24.36 -20.23 25.09
N ALA A 284 -24.77 -19.45 24.08
CA ALA A 284 -24.45 -18.04 23.97
C ALA A 284 -25.29 -17.19 24.94
N PRO A 285 -24.79 -16.01 25.38
CA PRO A 285 -25.55 -15.11 26.25
C PRO A 285 -26.83 -14.60 25.56
N ALA A 286 -27.79 -14.15 26.37
CA ALA A 286 -28.99 -13.52 25.85
C ALA A 286 -28.65 -12.20 25.16
N PRO A 287 -29.23 -11.91 23.98
CA PRO A 287 -28.93 -10.68 23.26
C PRO A 287 -29.61 -9.46 23.89
N GLU A 288 -29.07 -8.27 23.62
CA GLU A 288 -29.70 -6.98 23.97
C GLU A 288 -30.96 -6.73 23.14
N GLY A 289 -31.02 -7.33 21.94
CA GLY A 289 -32.17 -7.26 21.03
C GLY A 289 -31.80 -7.73 19.63
N PHE A 290 -32.47 -7.13 18.66
CA PHE A 290 -32.25 -7.35 17.23
C PHE A 290 -31.87 -6.04 16.55
N LEU A 291 -31.04 -6.14 15.52
CA LEU A 291 -30.74 -5.07 14.60
C LEU A 291 -31.38 -5.40 13.25
N VAL A 292 -32.35 -4.59 12.84
CA VAL A 292 -33.03 -4.73 11.55
C VAL A 292 -32.41 -3.74 10.59
N GLN A 293 -31.81 -4.24 9.52
CA GLN A 293 -30.97 -3.47 8.62
C GLN A 293 -31.46 -3.60 7.18
N GLU A 294 -31.33 -2.55 6.37
CA GLU A 294 -31.57 -2.65 4.94
C GLU A 294 -30.62 -3.67 4.26
N LEU A 295 -31.13 -4.36 3.23
CA LEU A 295 -30.32 -5.26 2.42
C LEU A 295 -29.56 -4.48 1.35
N VAL A 296 -28.24 -4.33 1.51
CA VAL A 296 -27.35 -3.73 0.51
C VAL A 296 -26.59 -4.80 -0.26
N LYS A 297 -26.37 -4.56 -1.56
CA LYS A 297 -25.47 -5.35 -2.39
C LYS A 297 -24.41 -4.43 -2.99
N GLY A 298 -23.14 -4.69 -2.69
CA GLY A 298 -22.00 -3.99 -3.27
C GLY A 298 -21.59 -4.54 -4.65
N SER A 299 -20.87 -3.73 -5.40
CA SER A 299 -20.06 -4.17 -6.54
C SER A 299 -18.76 -4.83 -6.08
N ALA A 300 -18.23 -4.38 -4.95
CA ALA A 300 -17.09 -4.97 -4.25
C ALA A 300 -17.33 -4.93 -2.73
N GLU A 301 -16.68 -5.84 -2.02
CA GLU A 301 -16.71 -5.95 -0.56
C GLU A 301 -15.27 -5.76 -0.06
N LEU A 302 -15.04 -4.88 0.91
CA LEU A 302 -13.72 -4.65 1.50
C LEU A 302 -13.79 -4.77 3.03
N ILE A 303 -12.63 -4.97 3.64
CA ILE A 303 -12.41 -4.92 5.07
C ILE A 303 -11.61 -3.66 5.37
N LEU A 304 -12.09 -2.86 6.33
CA LEU A 304 -11.36 -1.70 6.85
C LEU A 304 -11.14 -1.91 8.35
N GLY A 305 -9.89 -2.12 8.73
CA GLY A 305 -9.47 -2.43 10.09
C GLY A 305 -8.57 -1.36 10.69
N PHE A 306 -8.62 -1.24 12.00
CA PHE A 306 -7.70 -0.48 12.82
C PHE A 306 -7.08 -1.41 13.86
N HIS A 307 -5.75 -1.34 13.97
CA HIS A 307 -5.01 -2.03 15.00
C HIS A 307 -3.90 -1.12 15.53
N ARG A 308 -3.65 -1.17 16.85
CA ARG A 308 -2.54 -0.48 17.48
C ARG A 308 -1.43 -1.46 17.79
N ASP A 309 -0.37 -1.41 16.98
CA ASP A 309 0.82 -2.22 17.23
C ASP A 309 1.64 -1.62 18.41
N PRO A 310 2.12 -2.44 19.35
CA PRO A 310 2.90 -1.94 20.49
C PRO A 310 4.21 -1.22 20.14
N GLN A 311 4.80 -1.51 18.97
CA GLN A 311 6.08 -0.95 18.53
C GLN A 311 5.89 0.14 17.48
N LEU A 312 5.00 -0.10 16.52
CA LEU A 312 4.79 0.78 15.36
C LEU A 312 3.68 1.81 15.57
N GLY A 313 2.82 1.61 16.57
CA GLY A 313 1.70 2.48 16.86
C GLY A 313 0.46 2.19 16.02
N PRO A 314 -0.45 3.17 15.87
CA PRO A 314 -1.74 2.98 15.22
C PRO A 314 -1.61 2.76 13.70
N ALA A 315 -2.30 1.74 13.19
CA ALA A 315 -2.31 1.36 11.79
C ALA A 315 -3.72 1.14 11.26
N ILE A 316 -3.95 1.54 10.01
CA ILE A 316 -5.12 1.17 9.21
C ILE A 316 -4.75 0.03 8.28
N LEU A 317 -5.59 -1.00 8.28
CA LEU A 317 -5.57 -2.11 7.34
C LEU A 317 -6.72 -1.94 6.36
N LEU A 318 -6.44 -2.09 5.08
CA LEU A 318 -7.43 -2.23 4.03
C LEU A 318 -7.23 -3.60 3.39
N GLY A 319 -8.29 -4.39 3.31
CA GLY A 319 -8.29 -5.68 2.64
C GLY A 319 -9.45 -5.82 1.66
N MET A 320 -9.29 -6.66 0.66
CA MET A 320 -10.47 -7.16 -0.07
C MET A 320 -11.28 -8.05 0.88
N GLY A 321 -12.61 -8.03 0.73
CA GLY A 321 -13.53 -8.87 1.48
C GLY A 321 -13.97 -10.11 0.70
N GLY A 322 -14.68 -11.01 1.38
CA GLY A 322 -15.22 -12.23 0.80
C GLY A 322 -14.23 -13.40 0.75
N VAL A 323 -14.75 -14.58 0.42
CA VAL A 323 -14.04 -15.87 0.53
C VAL A 323 -12.73 -15.90 -0.28
N ALA A 324 -12.69 -15.24 -1.43
CA ALA A 324 -11.48 -15.17 -2.24
C ALA A 324 -10.36 -14.37 -1.57
N ALA A 325 -10.69 -13.34 -0.79
CA ALA A 325 -9.70 -12.50 -0.14
C ALA A 325 -8.96 -13.22 1.00
N GLU A 326 -9.64 -14.11 1.74
CA GLU A 326 -9.02 -14.98 2.74
C GLU A 326 -7.91 -15.86 2.13
N LEU A 327 -8.08 -16.27 0.87
CA LEU A 327 -7.11 -17.10 0.17
C LEU A 327 -5.88 -16.30 -0.31
N PHE A 328 -6.08 -15.06 -0.78
CA PHE A 328 -5.01 -14.27 -1.41
C PHE A 328 -4.25 -13.35 -0.48
N GLN A 329 -4.72 -13.19 0.77
CA GLN A 329 -4.19 -12.25 1.76
C GLN A 329 -3.97 -10.86 1.16
N ASP A 330 -4.96 -10.38 0.41
CA ASP A 330 -4.88 -9.15 -0.37
C ASP A 330 -5.15 -7.94 0.51
N THR A 331 -4.09 -7.42 1.13
CA THR A 331 -4.15 -6.38 2.14
C THR A 331 -3.08 -5.31 1.92
N ALA A 332 -3.41 -4.09 2.30
CA ALA A 332 -2.50 -2.95 2.37
C ALA A 332 -2.59 -2.33 3.77
N ILE A 333 -1.44 -1.96 4.34
CA ILE A 333 -1.36 -1.39 5.69
C ILE A 333 -0.68 -0.02 5.62
N ARG A 334 -1.19 0.95 6.38
CA ARG A 334 -0.55 2.26 6.60
C ARG A 334 -0.63 2.64 8.07
N LEU A 335 0.48 3.19 8.58
CA LEU A 335 0.51 3.80 9.91
C LEU A 335 -0.14 5.18 9.86
N LEU A 336 -0.81 5.58 10.95
CA LEU A 336 -1.39 6.91 11.10
C LEU A 336 -0.33 7.97 11.48
N PRO A 337 -0.49 9.24 11.06
CA PRO A 337 -1.58 9.75 10.23
C PRO A 337 -1.41 9.37 8.75
N LEU A 338 -2.53 9.23 8.03
CA LEU A 338 -2.54 8.97 6.59
C LEU A 338 -3.43 9.99 5.87
N GLY A 339 -3.02 10.40 4.66
CA GLY A 339 -3.76 11.32 3.80
C GLY A 339 -4.50 10.61 2.66
N ARG A 340 -5.25 11.39 1.86
CA ARG A 340 -5.97 10.86 0.67
C ARG A 340 -5.06 10.10 -0.28
N ALA A 341 -3.86 10.63 -0.56
CA ALA A 341 -2.89 9.98 -1.43
C ALA A 341 -2.41 8.63 -0.87
N ASP A 342 -2.31 8.48 0.46
CA ASP A 342 -1.98 7.20 1.08
C ASP A 342 -3.13 6.20 0.90
N ALA A 343 -4.38 6.62 1.11
CA ALA A 343 -5.56 5.78 0.91
C ALA A 343 -5.74 5.33 -0.55
N GLU A 344 -5.52 6.23 -1.51
CA GLU A 344 -5.49 5.88 -2.94
C GLU A 344 -4.37 4.89 -3.26
N ALA A 345 -3.19 5.08 -2.67
CA ALA A 345 -2.08 4.15 -2.86
C ALA A 345 -2.36 2.77 -2.23
N MET A 346 -3.02 2.71 -1.07
CA MET A 346 -3.46 1.45 -0.45
C MET A 346 -4.39 0.68 -1.39
N LEU A 347 -5.35 1.36 -2.01
CA LEU A 347 -6.28 0.73 -2.94
C LEU A 347 -5.58 0.15 -4.17
N ARG A 348 -4.63 0.91 -4.75
CA ARG A 348 -3.86 0.47 -5.92
C ARG A 348 -2.85 -0.66 -5.62
N GLU A 349 -2.47 -0.82 -4.34
CA GLU A 349 -1.60 -1.90 -3.88
C GLU A 349 -2.33 -3.25 -3.82
N LEU A 350 -3.67 -3.24 -3.70
CA LEU A 350 -4.46 -4.45 -3.72
C LEU A 350 -4.31 -5.17 -5.07
N LYS A 351 -4.00 -6.46 -5.04
CA LYS A 351 -3.98 -7.34 -6.22
C LYS A 351 -5.32 -7.32 -6.96
N THR A 352 -6.40 -7.11 -6.21
CA THR A 352 -7.78 -7.03 -6.71
C THR A 352 -8.23 -5.62 -7.09
N TRP A 353 -7.35 -4.61 -7.08
CA TRP A 353 -7.62 -3.25 -7.59
C TRP A 353 -8.39 -3.21 -8.91
N PRO A 354 -8.10 -4.05 -9.93
CA PRO A 354 -8.85 -4.03 -11.18
C PRO A 354 -10.37 -4.25 -11.02
N LEU A 355 -10.82 -4.94 -9.97
CA LEU A 355 -12.25 -5.11 -9.67
C LEU A 355 -12.93 -3.79 -9.31
N LEU A 356 -12.20 -2.86 -8.70
CA LEU A 356 -12.69 -1.52 -8.36
C LEU A 356 -12.68 -0.58 -9.57
N ASP A 357 -11.72 -0.76 -10.49
CA ASP A 357 -11.50 0.11 -11.66
C ASP A 357 -12.18 -0.38 -12.97
N GLY A 358 -13.07 -1.37 -12.88
CA GLY A 358 -13.90 -1.82 -14.02
C GLY A 358 -13.31 -2.97 -14.83
N PHE A 359 -13.09 -4.12 -14.18
CA PHE A 359 -12.57 -5.34 -14.83
C PHE A 359 -13.59 -5.98 -15.78
N ARG A 360 -13.16 -6.35 -16.99
CA ARG A 360 -13.96 -7.10 -18.00
C ARG A 360 -15.34 -6.51 -18.31
N GLY A 361 -15.44 -5.18 -18.37
CA GLY A 361 -16.69 -4.48 -18.70
C GLY A 361 -17.65 -4.33 -17.52
N ALA A 362 -17.24 -4.73 -16.31
CA ALA A 362 -17.94 -4.33 -15.09
C ALA A 362 -17.86 -2.80 -14.92
N SER A 363 -18.91 -2.21 -14.35
CA SER A 363 -18.89 -0.79 -13.99
C SER A 363 -17.83 -0.52 -12.91
N ARG A 364 -17.27 0.69 -12.95
CA ARG A 364 -16.37 1.15 -11.89
C ARG A 364 -17.11 1.26 -10.56
N CYS A 365 -16.38 1.00 -9.49
CA CYS A 365 -16.83 1.23 -8.13
C CYS A 365 -16.60 2.69 -7.73
N ASP A 366 -17.32 3.18 -6.73
CA ASP A 366 -17.13 4.54 -6.19
C ASP A 366 -15.86 4.65 -5.32
N VAL A 367 -14.72 4.70 -5.99
CA VAL A 367 -13.39 4.78 -5.36
C VAL A 367 -13.24 6.06 -4.54
N ALA A 368 -13.80 7.18 -5.01
CA ALA A 368 -13.72 8.45 -4.30
C ALA A 368 -14.41 8.38 -2.93
N ALA A 369 -15.62 7.82 -2.88
CA ALA A 369 -16.33 7.62 -1.62
C ALA A 369 -15.64 6.62 -0.69
N LEU A 370 -14.96 5.61 -1.24
CA LEU A 370 -14.15 4.68 -0.45
C LEU A 370 -12.94 5.37 0.18
N VAL A 371 -12.24 6.22 -0.58
CA VAL A 371 -11.16 7.06 -0.03
C VAL A 371 -11.68 7.95 1.09
N ASP A 372 -12.85 8.59 0.92
CA ASP A 372 -13.48 9.41 1.96
C ASP A 372 -13.76 8.60 3.23
N ALA A 373 -14.29 7.38 3.09
CA ALA A 373 -14.55 6.50 4.22
C ALA A 373 -13.28 6.04 4.93
N ILE A 374 -12.20 5.73 4.20
CA ILE A 374 -10.89 5.40 4.80
C ILE A 374 -10.36 6.58 5.61
N ILE A 375 -10.46 7.81 5.08
CA ILE A 375 -10.02 9.02 5.77
C ILE A 375 -10.88 9.30 7.00
N GLY A 376 -12.20 9.14 6.90
CA GLY A 376 -13.10 9.26 8.06
C GLY A 376 -12.77 8.27 9.17
N PHE A 377 -12.54 7.01 8.81
CA PHE A 377 -12.17 5.96 9.75
C PHE A 377 -10.77 6.20 10.38
N ALA A 378 -9.81 6.69 9.60
CA ALA A 378 -8.51 7.12 10.11
C ALA A 378 -8.65 8.29 11.11
N ALA A 379 -9.46 9.30 10.78
CA ALA A 379 -9.73 10.43 11.66
C ALA A 379 -10.43 10.00 12.96
N MET A 380 -11.30 9.00 12.92
CA MET A 380 -11.89 8.39 14.11
C MET A 380 -10.80 7.80 15.02
N ALA A 381 -9.91 6.99 14.45
CA ALA A 381 -8.84 6.37 15.21
C ALA A 381 -7.89 7.40 15.84
N GLU A 382 -7.56 8.47 15.12
CA GLU A 382 -6.78 9.59 15.65
C GLU A 382 -7.51 10.34 16.76
N ALA A 383 -8.81 10.60 16.60
CA ALA A 383 -9.64 11.33 17.57
C ALA A 383 -9.83 10.56 18.89
N LEU A 384 -10.01 9.25 18.81
CA LEU A 384 -10.15 8.39 19.99
C LEU A 384 -8.79 8.10 20.66
N GLY A 385 -7.70 8.18 19.89
CA GLY A 385 -6.35 7.99 20.40
C GLY A 385 -6.20 6.66 21.14
N ASP A 386 -5.70 6.71 22.37
CA ASP A 386 -5.46 5.51 23.18
C ASP A 386 -6.75 4.86 23.69
N ARG A 387 -7.90 5.53 23.58
CA ARG A 387 -9.19 4.93 23.93
C ARG A 387 -9.65 3.91 22.92
N LEU A 388 -9.19 3.94 21.67
CA LEU A 388 -9.53 2.94 20.67
C LEU A 388 -8.51 1.81 20.71
N VAL A 389 -8.97 0.61 21.08
CA VAL A 389 -8.16 -0.60 21.13
C VAL A 389 -8.16 -1.28 19.76
N GLU A 390 -9.36 -1.45 19.19
CA GLU A 390 -9.58 -2.15 17.93
C GLU A 390 -10.83 -1.60 17.25
N ALA A 391 -10.83 -1.55 15.92
CA ALA A 391 -12.06 -1.34 15.15
C ALA A 391 -11.98 -2.05 13.81
N GLU A 392 -13.10 -2.57 13.34
CA GLU A 392 -13.21 -3.23 12.04
C GLU A 392 -14.57 -2.96 11.41
N ILE A 393 -14.56 -2.72 10.10
CA ILE A 393 -15.74 -2.74 9.24
C ILE A 393 -15.58 -3.89 8.26
N ASN A 394 -16.44 -4.90 8.39
CA ASN A 394 -16.35 -6.12 7.60
C ASN A 394 -17.76 -6.67 7.25
N PRO A 395 -18.28 -6.44 6.03
CA PRO A 395 -17.68 -5.65 4.95
C PRO A 395 -18.05 -4.15 4.95
N VAL A 396 -17.21 -3.37 4.28
CA VAL A 396 -17.59 -2.14 3.58
C VAL A 396 -17.97 -2.52 2.15
N PHE A 397 -19.22 -2.31 1.75
CA PHE A 397 -19.60 -2.44 0.34
C PHE A 397 -19.28 -1.16 -0.42
N VAL A 398 -18.66 -1.32 -1.58
CA VAL A 398 -18.48 -0.25 -2.56
C VAL A 398 -19.53 -0.40 -3.64
N LEU A 399 -20.34 0.63 -3.82
CA LEU A 399 -21.40 0.66 -4.81
C LEU A 399 -20.84 1.15 -6.16
N PRO A 400 -21.60 1.06 -7.26
CA PRO A 400 -21.19 1.64 -8.53
C PRO A 400 -20.84 3.13 -8.39
N GLU A 401 -19.96 3.60 -9.26
CA GLU A 401 -19.48 4.99 -9.29
C GLU A 401 -20.63 6.01 -9.13
N GLY A 402 -20.49 6.92 -8.16
CA GLY A 402 -21.49 7.93 -7.80
C GLY A 402 -22.54 7.50 -6.79
N GLN A 403 -22.55 6.23 -6.35
CA GLN A 403 -23.50 5.72 -5.34
C GLN A 403 -22.90 5.58 -3.94
N GLY A 404 -21.59 5.74 -3.82
CA GLY A 404 -20.86 5.74 -2.54
C GLY A 404 -20.48 4.36 -2.00
N VAL A 405 -20.27 4.31 -0.68
CA VAL A 405 -19.98 3.07 0.07
C VAL A 405 -20.99 2.85 1.18
N ARG A 406 -21.08 1.63 1.70
CA ARG A 406 -21.90 1.30 2.89
C ARG A 406 -21.16 0.32 3.81
N ALA A 407 -20.85 0.77 5.02
CA ALA A 407 -20.47 -0.12 6.11
C ALA A 407 -21.69 -0.93 6.56
N VAL A 408 -21.66 -2.25 6.37
CA VAL A 408 -22.81 -3.13 6.67
C VAL A 408 -22.65 -3.93 7.96
N ASP A 409 -21.45 -3.95 8.53
CA ASP A 409 -21.15 -4.48 9.86
C ASP A 409 -20.18 -3.52 10.56
N GLY A 410 -19.94 -3.73 11.84
CA GLY A 410 -19.03 -2.89 12.60
C GLY A 410 -18.70 -3.45 13.96
N LEU A 411 -17.42 -3.41 14.29
CA LEU A 411 -16.88 -3.74 15.60
C LEU A 411 -15.96 -2.62 16.05
N ALA A 412 -16.10 -2.20 17.30
CA ALA A 412 -15.16 -1.30 17.95
C ALA A 412 -15.00 -1.68 19.43
N ILE A 413 -13.77 -1.67 19.92
CA ILE A 413 -13.41 -1.96 21.30
C ILE A 413 -12.71 -0.74 21.88
N LEU A 414 -13.22 -0.26 23.01
CA LEU A 414 -12.67 0.88 23.73
C LEU A 414 -11.97 0.44 25.02
N ALA A 415 -10.94 1.19 25.42
CA ALA A 415 -10.15 0.93 26.63
C ALA A 415 -10.94 1.15 27.94
#